data_AF-A0A0H5DTN7-F1
#
_entry.id   AF-A0A0H5DTN7-F1
#
_cell.length_a   1.000
_cell.length_b   1.000
_cell.length_c   1.000
_cell.angle_alpha   90.00
_cell.angle_beta   90.00
_cell.angle_gamma   90.00
#
_symmetry.space_group_name_H-M   'P 1'
#
loop_
_entity.id
_entity.type
_entity.pdbx_description
1 polymer ?
#
loop_
_entity_poly.entity_id
_entity_poly.type
_entity_poly.pdbx_seq_one_letter_code
_entity_poly.pdbx_strand_id
1 'polypeptide(L)'
;MTSIGYVATTTTSTLFTKEADDYKEIVSAIGITTTNEAFDILVADVVDFDPKIGGAFGITVLAKSALMGNVELVAHIIAKYGKEIVNHGDMFGMPPIAYAAHCMVVDNGLRVAKVLAMNGADINLAVKQGFFIPELMPVPDGATALWIAVHKTFNTPMVRFLLRRGGTLSPGADLPEPKLVLKARKILQIQRLLLTGHFKRAGTENDSCLASLPLEMFQKIYNEVSSY
;
A
#
# COMPACT_ATOMS: atom_id res chain seq x y z
N MET A 1 26.22 34.86 53.07
CA MET A 1 26.53 34.05 51.87
C MET A 1 25.22 33.56 51.28
N THR A 2 24.93 34.01 50.07
CA THR A 2 23.68 33.86 49.33
C THR A 2 23.55 32.43 48.80
N SER A 3 22.49 31.70 49.18
CA SER A 3 22.10 30.46 48.52
C SER A 3 21.12 30.80 47.40
N ILE A 4 21.55 30.64 46.16
CA ILE A 4 20.74 30.84 44.97
C ILE A 4 20.03 29.51 44.70
N GLY A 5 18.71 29.54 44.76
CA GLY A 5 17.85 28.40 44.45
C GLY A 5 18.02 27.95 43.00
N TYR A 6 18.26 26.66 42.82
CA TYR A 6 18.25 25.99 41.52
C TYR A 6 16.83 25.47 41.28
N VAL A 7 16.06 26.16 40.44
CA VAL A 7 14.79 25.64 39.90
C VAL A 7 15.13 24.93 38.59
N ALA A 8 15.24 23.61 38.65
CA ALA A 8 15.39 22.78 37.45
C ALA A 8 14.02 22.59 36.78
N THR A 9 14.00 22.89 35.49
CA THR A 9 12.90 22.89 34.53
C THR A 9 12.23 21.52 34.34
N THR A 10 10.91 21.43 34.59
CA THR A 10 10.05 20.26 34.29
C THR A 10 9.27 20.39 32.96
N THR A 11 9.50 21.44 32.17
CA THR A 11 8.64 21.81 31.03
C THR A 11 8.78 20.92 29.79
N THR A 12 9.90 20.19 29.63
CA THR A 12 10.14 19.38 28.43
C THR A 12 9.36 18.07 28.43
N SER A 13 9.15 17.44 29.59
CA SER A 13 8.49 16.12 29.66
C SER A 13 6.99 16.15 29.32
N THR A 14 6.31 17.28 29.52
CA THR A 14 4.86 17.41 29.31
C THR A 14 4.48 17.78 27.88
N LEU A 15 5.40 18.42 27.14
CA LEU A 15 5.18 18.81 25.74
C LEU A 15 5.25 17.58 24.82
N PHE A 16 6.25 16.71 25.00
CA PHE A 16 6.41 15.49 24.20
C PHE A 16 5.25 14.49 24.38
N THR A 17 4.61 14.46 25.56
CA THR A 17 3.45 13.59 25.79
C THR A 17 2.19 14.12 25.11
N LYS A 18 2.01 15.46 25.09
CA LYS A 18 0.83 16.09 24.50
C LYS A 18 0.82 15.93 22.97
N GLU A 19 1.95 16.21 22.31
CA GLU A 19 2.07 16.03 20.86
C GLU A 19 1.74 14.58 20.46
N ALA A 20 2.31 13.58 21.14
CA ALA A 20 2.04 12.18 20.82
C ALA A 20 0.57 11.77 21.05
N ASP A 21 -0.13 12.42 21.99
CA ASP A 21 -1.55 12.16 22.24
C ASP A 21 -2.45 12.87 21.22
N ASP A 22 -2.09 14.07 20.78
CA ASP A 22 -2.80 14.80 19.72
C ASP A 22 -2.79 13.98 18.40
N TYR A 23 -1.64 13.43 17.97
CA TYR A 23 -1.58 12.58 16.77
C TYR A 23 -2.37 11.28 16.90
N LYS A 24 -2.44 10.68 18.10
CA LYS A 24 -3.28 9.49 18.33
C LYS A 24 -4.75 9.83 18.16
N GLU A 25 -5.19 10.95 18.71
CA GLU A 25 -6.58 11.41 18.57
C GLU A 25 -6.91 11.67 17.10
N ILE A 26 -6.07 12.42 16.40
CA ILE A 26 -6.24 12.71 14.96
C ILE A 26 -6.39 11.42 14.16
N VAL A 27 -5.44 10.48 14.32
CA VAL A 27 -5.45 9.23 13.55
C VAL A 27 -6.63 8.34 13.93
N SER A 28 -7.07 8.35 15.19
CA SER A 28 -8.23 7.57 15.64
C SER A 28 -9.55 8.09 15.05
N ALA A 29 -9.67 9.40 14.84
CA ALA A 29 -10.85 10.05 14.32
C ALA A 29 -11.03 9.87 12.80
N ILE A 30 -9.97 9.49 12.08
CA ILE A 30 -10.04 9.21 10.64
C ILE A 30 -10.80 7.90 10.40
N GLY A 31 -11.96 8.02 9.76
CA GLY A 31 -12.81 6.94 9.29
C GLY A 31 -13.09 7.03 7.79
N ILE A 32 -13.97 6.14 7.33
CA ILE A 32 -14.39 6.05 5.92
C ILE A 32 -15.11 7.34 5.47
N THR A 33 -15.84 7.99 6.38
CA THR A 33 -16.68 9.16 6.11
C THR A 33 -16.03 10.49 6.47
N THR A 34 -14.78 10.50 6.92
CA THR A 34 -14.07 11.74 7.26
C THR A 34 -13.94 12.61 6.01
N THR A 35 -14.49 13.81 6.04
CA THR A 35 -14.40 14.76 4.93
C THR A 35 -13.09 15.54 4.99
N ASN A 36 -12.74 16.22 3.91
CA ASN A 36 -11.56 17.08 3.85
C ASN A 36 -11.65 18.22 4.86
N GLU A 37 -12.85 18.80 5.03
CA GLU A 37 -13.11 19.88 5.97
C GLU A 37 -12.99 19.39 7.42
N ALA A 38 -13.56 18.21 7.72
CA ALA A 38 -13.45 17.62 9.06
C ALA A 38 -11.98 17.32 9.40
N PHE A 39 -11.21 16.81 8.44
CA PHE A 39 -9.77 16.61 8.61
C PHE A 39 -9.03 17.93 8.81
N ASP A 40 -9.34 18.97 8.04
CA ASP A 40 -8.68 20.27 8.15
C ASP A 40 -8.95 20.94 9.50
N ILE A 41 -10.17 20.80 10.04
CA ILE A 41 -10.50 21.25 11.40
C ILE A 41 -9.69 20.46 12.44
N LEU A 42 -9.64 19.13 12.29
CA LEU A 42 -8.97 18.23 13.23
C LEU A 42 -7.46 18.52 13.37
N VAL A 43 -6.81 18.94 12.28
CA VAL A 43 -5.37 19.26 12.32
C VAL A 43 -5.07 20.73 12.59
N ALA A 44 -6.07 21.62 12.54
CA ALA A 44 -5.88 23.06 12.74
C ALA A 44 -5.44 23.42 14.16
N ASP A 45 -5.82 22.61 15.15
CA ASP A 45 -5.50 22.82 16.56
C ASP A 45 -4.08 22.32 16.93
N VAL A 46 -3.42 21.57 16.04
CA VAL A 46 -2.06 21.08 16.24
C VAL A 46 -1.07 22.04 15.61
N VAL A 47 -0.30 22.71 16.48
CA VAL A 47 0.80 23.58 16.06
C VAL A 47 1.82 22.75 15.29
N ASP A 48 2.22 23.26 14.11
CA ASP A 48 3.22 22.62 13.24
C ASP A 48 2.90 21.16 12.87
N PHE A 49 1.62 20.87 12.58
CA PHE A 49 1.20 19.53 12.13
C PHE A 49 2.04 19.02 10.95
N ASP A 50 2.68 17.85 11.13
CA ASP A 50 3.42 17.11 10.12
C ASP A 50 2.71 15.78 9.85
N PRO A 51 2.16 15.55 8.65
CA PRO A 51 1.47 14.30 8.31
C PRO A 51 2.37 13.05 8.32
N LYS A 52 3.69 13.21 8.41
CA LYS A 52 4.65 12.11 8.57
C LYS A 52 4.71 11.61 10.01
N ILE A 53 4.33 12.43 10.98
CA ILE A 53 4.20 11.99 12.36
C ILE A 53 2.93 11.15 12.47
N GLY A 54 3.08 9.95 13.02
CA GLY A 54 1.98 9.03 13.22
C GLY A 54 1.49 9.00 14.66
N GLY A 55 0.25 8.52 14.83
CA GLY A 55 -0.35 8.28 16.14
C GLY A 55 0.19 7.00 16.78
N ALA A 56 -0.72 6.16 17.29
CA ALA A 56 -0.34 4.86 17.84
C ALA A 56 0.40 4.02 16.77
N PHE A 57 1.52 3.41 17.18
CA PHE A 57 2.42 2.66 16.30
C PHE A 57 3.03 3.44 15.13
N GLY A 58 3.01 4.78 15.18
CA GLY A 58 3.51 5.61 14.07
C GLY A 58 2.62 5.54 12.83
N ILE A 59 1.36 5.09 12.95
CA ILE A 59 0.42 5.09 11.82
C ILE A 59 0.12 6.55 11.45
N THR A 60 0.48 6.95 10.24
CA THR A 60 0.26 8.30 9.72
C THR A 60 -1.20 8.53 9.34
N VAL A 61 -1.60 9.80 9.24
CA VAL A 61 -2.94 10.17 8.74
C VAL A 61 -3.19 9.65 7.32
N LEU A 62 -2.15 9.61 6.48
CA LEU A 62 -2.24 9.07 5.12
C LEU A 62 -2.42 7.55 5.12
N ALA A 63 -1.65 6.83 5.95
CA ALA A 63 -1.76 5.39 6.10
C ALA A 63 -3.13 4.97 6.63
N LYS A 64 -3.64 5.67 7.65
CA LYS A 64 -4.99 5.44 8.18
C LYS A 64 -6.07 5.71 7.15
N SER A 65 -6.00 6.84 6.44
CA SER A 65 -6.94 7.18 5.36
C SER A 65 -6.93 6.11 4.26
N ALA A 66 -5.76 5.57 3.93
CA ALA A 66 -5.61 4.49 2.98
C ALA A 66 -6.23 3.16 3.47
N LEU A 67 -6.05 2.81 4.75
CA LEU A 67 -6.68 1.64 5.37
C LEU A 67 -8.21 1.75 5.35
N MET A 68 -8.75 2.95 5.60
CA MET A 68 -10.18 3.23 5.54
C MET A 68 -10.71 3.26 4.09
N GLY A 69 -9.83 3.29 3.08
CA GLY A 69 -10.25 3.39 1.68
C GLY A 69 -10.87 4.75 1.34
N ASN A 70 -10.53 5.81 2.09
CA ASN A 70 -11.05 7.15 1.85
C ASN A 70 -10.24 7.82 0.73
N VAL A 71 -10.72 7.71 -0.51
CA VAL A 71 -10.00 8.13 -1.72
C VAL A 71 -9.85 9.65 -1.76
N GLU A 72 -10.92 10.34 -1.39
CA GLU A 72 -11.03 11.80 -1.42
C GLU A 72 -10.07 12.42 -0.39
N LEU A 73 -10.05 11.89 0.83
CA LEU A 73 -9.14 12.34 1.88
C LEU A 73 -7.67 12.04 1.55
N VAL A 74 -7.37 10.86 1.00
CA VAL A 74 -6.00 10.53 0.53
C VAL A 74 -5.52 11.53 -0.51
N ALA A 75 -6.36 11.87 -1.49
CA ALA A 75 -6.02 12.84 -2.51
C ALA A 75 -5.82 14.25 -1.91
N HIS A 76 -6.68 14.65 -0.97
CA HIS A 76 -6.58 15.94 -0.27
C HIS A 76 -5.29 16.07 0.53
N ILE A 77 -4.95 15.06 1.34
CA ILE A 77 -3.72 15.04 2.16
C ILE A 77 -2.48 15.18 1.26
N ILE A 78 -2.40 14.42 0.16
CA ILE A 78 -1.27 14.50 -0.77
C ILE A 78 -1.21 15.87 -1.48
N ALA A 79 -2.35 16.43 -1.86
CA ALA A 79 -2.40 17.74 -2.48
C ALA A 79 -1.95 18.86 -1.53
N LYS A 80 -2.30 18.75 -0.25
CA LYS A 80 -2.00 19.76 0.78
C LYS A 80 -0.56 19.68 1.29
N TYR A 81 -0.04 18.47 1.49
CA TYR A 81 1.27 18.26 2.14
C TYR A 81 2.36 17.68 1.23
N GLY A 82 2.08 17.56 -0.06
CA GLY A 82 3.08 17.12 -1.04
C GLY A 82 3.12 15.61 -1.27
N LYS A 83 3.94 15.19 -2.23
CA LYS A 83 4.05 13.79 -2.67
C LYS A 83 5.10 13.00 -1.91
N GLU A 84 6.02 13.66 -1.22
CA GLU A 84 7.08 13.04 -0.44
C GLU A 84 6.57 12.19 0.74
N ILE A 85 5.32 12.39 1.15
CA ILE A 85 4.68 11.64 2.24
C ILE A 85 4.20 10.24 1.82
N VAL A 86 4.05 9.97 0.51
CA VAL A 86 3.37 8.75 0.03
C VAL A 86 4.10 7.45 0.36
N ASN A 87 5.40 7.54 0.65
CA ASN A 87 6.26 6.42 1.04
C ASN A 87 6.61 6.44 2.53
N HIS A 88 6.08 7.39 3.31
CA HIS A 88 6.37 7.45 4.74
C HIS A 88 5.61 6.32 5.46
N GLY A 89 6.36 5.31 5.87
CA GLY A 89 5.84 4.17 6.60
C GLY A 89 5.69 4.45 8.09
N ASP A 90 4.95 3.58 8.76
CA ASP A 90 4.82 3.58 10.21
C ASP A 90 6.08 3.05 10.92
N MET A 91 6.00 2.78 12.23
CA MET A 91 7.13 2.25 12.99
C MET A 91 7.62 0.87 12.52
N PHE A 92 6.76 0.10 11.83
CA PHE A 92 7.08 -1.19 11.24
C PHE A 92 7.59 -1.07 9.79
N GLY A 93 7.62 0.16 9.25
CA GLY A 93 7.97 0.45 7.88
C GLY A 93 6.85 0.10 6.89
N MET A 94 5.60 -0.02 7.34
CA MET A 94 4.45 -0.28 6.47
C MET A 94 4.03 1.00 5.75
N PRO A 95 4.15 1.07 4.41
CA PRO A 95 3.76 2.26 3.66
C PRO A 95 2.24 2.39 3.50
N PRO A 96 1.73 3.59 3.19
CA PRO A 96 0.31 3.82 2.88
C PRO A 96 -0.27 2.86 1.82
N ILE A 97 0.53 2.46 0.81
CA ILE A 97 0.06 1.54 -0.24
C ILE A 97 -0.16 0.12 0.29
N ALA A 98 0.60 -0.31 1.31
CA ALA A 98 0.36 -1.59 1.99
C ALA A 98 -0.96 -1.55 2.77
N TYR A 99 -1.30 -0.41 3.40
CA TYR A 99 -2.61 -0.22 4.05
C TYR A 99 -3.77 -0.20 3.05
N ALA A 100 -3.58 0.39 1.87
CA ALA A 100 -4.57 0.35 0.80
C ALA A 100 -4.86 -1.09 0.33
N ALA A 101 -3.82 -1.93 0.23
CA ALA A 101 -3.96 -3.37 -0.04
C ALA A 101 -4.65 -4.14 1.11
N HIS A 102 -4.53 -3.62 2.33
CA HIS A 102 -5.16 -4.15 3.54
C HIS A 102 -6.62 -3.67 3.73
N CYS A 103 -7.09 -2.69 2.97
CA CYS A 103 -8.43 -2.10 3.10
C CYS A 103 -9.53 -3.15 2.95
N MET A 104 -10.57 -3.07 3.79
CA MET A 104 -11.71 -4.00 3.76
C MET A 104 -12.63 -3.77 2.56
N VAL A 105 -12.74 -2.51 2.10
CA VAL A 105 -13.55 -2.16 0.94
C VAL A 105 -12.66 -2.24 -0.31
N VAL A 106 -12.67 -3.41 -0.96
CA VAL A 106 -11.77 -3.78 -2.07
C VAL A 106 -11.64 -2.70 -3.16
N ASP A 107 -12.76 -2.15 -3.62
CA ASP A 107 -12.78 -1.15 -4.71
C ASP A 107 -12.16 0.17 -4.27
N ASN A 108 -12.44 0.59 -3.05
CA ASN A 108 -11.88 1.81 -2.47
C ASN A 108 -10.38 1.66 -2.22
N GLY A 109 -9.95 0.52 -1.66
CA GLY A 109 -8.53 0.19 -1.52
C GLY A 109 -7.79 0.28 -2.86
N LEU A 110 -8.37 -0.27 -3.94
CA LEU A 110 -7.80 -0.16 -5.29
C LEU A 110 -7.74 1.30 -5.78
N ARG A 111 -8.78 2.09 -5.59
CA ARG A 111 -8.80 3.51 -5.96
C ARG A 111 -7.74 4.29 -5.20
N VAL A 112 -7.61 4.07 -3.89
CA VAL A 112 -6.53 4.64 -3.07
C VAL A 112 -5.16 4.25 -3.60
N ALA A 113 -4.92 2.96 -3.86
CA ALA A 113 -3.63 2.50 -4.36
C ALA A 113 -3.27 3.12 -5.73
N LYS A 114 -4.26 3.35 -6.59
CA LYS A 114 -4.07 4.10 -7.85
C LYS A 114 -3.65 5.53 -7.59
N VAL A 115 -4.32 6.25 -6.67
CA VAL A 115 -3.96 7.63 -6.29
C VAL A 115 -2.53 7.68 -5.74
N LEU A 116 -2.18 6.78 -4.82
CA LEU A 116 -0.83 6.68 -4.25
C LEU A 116 0.22 6.43 -5.33
N ALA A 117 -0.01 5.44 -6.22
CA ALA A 117 0.93 5.10 -7.28
C ALA A 117 1.09 6.21 -8.34
N MET A 118 0.04 7.00 -8.62
CA MET A 118 0.12 8.18 -9.48
C MET A 118 0.95 9.31 -8.86
N ASN A 119 1.09 9.30 -7.53
CA ASN A 119 1.86 10.27 -6.76
C ASN A 119 3.24 9.76 -6.33
N GLY A 120 3.72 8.65 -6.92
CA GLY A 120 5.09 8.17 -6.70
C GLY A 120 5.24 7.17 -5.56
N ALA A 121 4.16 6.55 -5.11
CA ALA A 121 4.27 5.44 -4.16
C ALA A 121 5.07 4.29 -4.77
N ASP A 122 6.07 3.82 -4.02
CA ASP A 122 6.87 2.66 -4.37
C ASP A 122 6.06 1.39 -4.11
N ILE A 123 5.71 0.70 -5.19
CA ILE A 123 4.91 -0.53 -5.19
C ILE A 123 5.62 -1.68 -4.47
N ASN A 124 6.95 -1.62 -4.42
CA ASN A 124 7.80 -2.68 -3.88
C ASN A 124 8.36 -2.33 -2.50
N LEU A 125 7.94 -1.21 -1.90
CA LEU A 125 8.40 -0.87 -0.56
C LEU A 125 7.89 -1.92 0.43
N ALA A 126 8.86 -2.57 1.07
CA ALA A 126 8.65 -3.70 1.94
C ALA A 126 8.54 -3.26 3.40
N VAL A 127 7.65 -3.93 4.14
CA VAL A 127 7.57 -3.83 5.60
C VAL A 127 8.93 -4.24 6.19
N LYS A 128 9.47 -3.41 7.09
CA LYS A 128 10.81 -3.63 7.67
C LYS A 128 10.78 -4.67 8.77
N GLN A 129 9.75 -4.62 9.60
CA GLN A 129 9.56 -5.54 10.72
C GLN A 129 8.14 -6.06 10.64
N GLY A 130 8.04 -7.38 10.56
CA GLY A 130 6.76 -8.06 10.60
C GLY A 130 6.06 -7.74 11.91
N PHE A 131 4.76 -7.53 11.81
CA PHE A 131 3.97 -7.13 12.95
C PHE A 131 2.68 -7.95 12.99
N PHE A 132 2.22 -8.19 14.21
CA PHE A 132 0.98 -8.89 14.49
C PHE A 132 0.05 -7.92 15.22
N ILE A 133 -1.00 -7.49 14.54
CA ILE A 133 -2.14 -6.81 15.17
C ILE A 133 -3.29 -7.81 15.07
N PRO A 134 -3.99 -8.18 16.15
CA PRO A 134 -5.06 -9.18 16.11
C PRO A 134 -6.15 -8.90 15.06
N GLU A 135 -6.41 -7.63 14.77
CA GLU A 135 -7.38 -7.16 13.78
C GLU A 135 -6.86 -7.26 12.33
N LEU A 136 -5.56 -7.44 12.13
CA LEU A 136 -4.90 -7.63 10.84
C LEU A 136 -4.34 -9.06 10.73
N MET A 137 -4.04 -9.54 9.52
CA MET A 137 -3.31 -10.80 9.39
C MET A 137 -1.83 -10.60 9.76
N PRO A 138 -1.12 -11.63 10.26
CA PRO A 138 0.33 -11.55 10.46
C PRO A 138 1.01 -11.10 9.16
N VAL A 139 1.75 -9.99 9.23
CA VAL A 139 2.52 -9.49 8.10
C VAL A 139 3.99 -9.85 8.37
N PRO A 140 4.65 -10.69 7.56
CA PRO A 140 6.04 -11.04 7.76
C PRO A 140 6.96 -9.89 7.33
N ASP A 141 8.19 -9.93 7.83
CA ASP A 141 9.29 -9.09 7.36
C ASP A 141 9.43 -9.20 5.84
N GLY A 142 9.65 -8.05 5.21
CA GLY A 142 9.81 -7.99 3.76
C GLY A 142 8.50 -7.98 2.99
N ALA A 143 7.33 -8.12 3.62
CA ALA A 143 6.04 -8.12 2.92
C ALA A 143 5.83 -6.83 2.12
N THR A 144 5.41 -6.95 0.86
CA THR A 144 4.97 -5.82 0.02
C THR A 144 3.44 -5.69 0.01
N ALA A 145 2.95 -4.60 -0.56
CA ALA A 145 1.52 -4.45 -0.86
C ALA A 145 0.96 -5.62 -1.69
N LEU A 146 1.76 -6.21 -2.59
CA LEU A 146 1.34 -7.37 -3.37
C LEU A 146 1.17 -8.61 -2.49
N TRP A 147 2.11 -8.86 -1.57
CA TRP A 147 2.00 -9.97 -0.64
C TRP A 147 0.71 -9.86 0.20
N ILE A 148 0.41 -8.67 0.71
CA ILE A 148 -0.80 -8.40 1.49
C ILE A 148 -2.07 -8.60 0.65
N ALA A 149 -2.12 -8.04 -0.57
CA ALA A 149 -3.28 -8.16 -1.46
C ALA A 149 -3.63 -9.61 -1.82
N VAL A 150 -2.61 -10.47 -1.91
CA VAL A 150 -2.77 -11.89 -2.24
C VAL A 150 -3.32 -12.68 -1.06
N HIS A 151 -2.84 -12.43 0.15
CA HIS A 151 -3.14 -13.29 1.30
C HIS A 151 -4.32 -12.81 2.12
N LYS A 152 -4.61 -11.50 2.16
CA LYS A 152 -5.70 -10.99 2.99
C LYS A 152 -7.05 -11.03 2.29
N THR A 153 -7.09 -10.42 1.10
CA THR A 153 -8.34 -9.97 0.51
C THR A 153 -8.68 -10.72 -0.77
N PHE A 154 -7.79 -11.61 -1.24
CA PHE A 154 -7.84 -12.20 -2.59
C PHE A 154 -8.23 -11.14 -3.64
N ASN A 155 -7.76 -9.91 -3.44
CA ASN A 155 -8.20 -8.73 -4.17
C ASN A 155 -7.58 -8.78 -5.56
N THR A 156 -8.22 -9.56 -6.44
CA THR A 156 -7.76 -9.83 -7.79
C THR A 156 -7.52 -8.53 -8.57
N PRO A 157 -8.40 -7.50 -8.48
CA PRO A 157 -8.13 -6.19 -9.05
C PRO A 157 -6.84 -5.53 -8.54
N MET A 158 -6.60 -5.54 -7.23
CA MET A 158 -5.36 -5.02 -6.63
C MET A 158 -4.13 -5.82 -7.04
N VAL A 159 -4.20 -7.15 -6.99
CA VAL A 159 -3.12 -8.04 -7.42
C VAL A 159 -2.76 -7.78 -8.88
N ARG A 160 -3.76 -7.69 -9.78
CA ARG A 160 -3.55 -7.34 -11.20
C ARG A 160 -2.90 -5.96 -11.33
N PHE A 161 -3.38 -4.96 -10.58
CA PHE A 161 -2.85 -3.60 -10.60
C PHE A 161 -1.37 -3.55 -10.17
N LEU A 162 -1.03 -4.15 -9.04
CA LEU A 162 0.33 -4.16 -8.50
C LEU A 162 1.29 -4.92 -9.44
N LEU A 163 0.89 -6.10 -9.93
CA LEU A 163 1.71 -6.87 -10.88
C LEU A 163 1.96 -6.11 -12.19
N ARG A 164 0.96 -5.39 -12.72
CA ARG A 164 1.13 -4.56 -13.93
C ARG A 164 2.15 -3.44 -13.74
N ARG A 165 2.39 -3.01 -12.49
CA ARG A 165 3.39 -2.00 -12.14
C ARG A 165 4.73 -2.60 -11.70
N GLY A 166 4.95 -3.90 -11.93
CA GLY A 166 6.19 -4.57 -11.54
C GLY A 166 6.25 -4.92 -10.05
N GLY A 167 5.08 -5.03 -9.40
CA GLY A 167 4.97 -5.48 -8.01
C GLY A 167 5.61 -6.86 -7.82
N THR A 168 6.53 -6.95 -6.87
CA THR A 168 7.13 -8.21 -6.45
C THR A 168 6.47 -8.72 -5.19
N LEU A 169 6.39 -10.04 -5.05
CA LEU A 169 6.29 -10.63 -3.73
C LEU A 169 7.66 -10.40 -3.10
N SER A 170 7.69 -9.79 -1.93
CA SER A 170 8.85 -9.97 -1.07
C SER A 170 8.35 -10.64 0.21
N PRO A 171 8.86 -11.84 0.43
CA PRO A 171 9.37 -12.20 1.74
C PRO A 171 10.85 -12.54 1.59
N GLY A 172 11.66 -12.32 2.61
CA GLY A 172 13.04 -12.81 2.62
C GLY A 172 13.09 -14.31 2.24
N ALA A 173 13.83 -14.60 1.16
CA ALA A 173 14.33 -15.88 0.64
C ALA A 173 13.44 -17.16 0.58
N ASP A 174 12.53 -17.46 1.51
CA ASP A 174 12.15 -18.87 1.76
C ASP A 174 10.64 -19.19 1.77
N LEU A 175 9.73 -18.23 1.53
CA LEU A 175 8.30 -18.56 1.44
C LEU A 175 7.86 -18.89 0.00
N PRO A 176 7.15 -20.02 -0.22
CA PRO A 176 6.69 -20.41 -1.55
C PRO A 176 5.69 -19.39 -2.12
N GLU A 177 5.88 -18.98 -3.38
CA GLU A 177 4.97 -18.05 -4.04
C GLU A 177 3.54 -18.61 -4.10
N PRO A 178 2.51 -17.83 -3.71
CA PRO A 178 1.12 -18.28 -3.81
C PRO A 178 0.71 -18.60 -5.24
N LYS A 179 -0.04 -19.70 -5.43
CA LYS A 179 -0.54 -20.17 -6.75
C LYS A 179 -1.23 -19.06 -7.56
N LEU A 180 -1.93 -18.13 -6.87
CA LEU A 180 -2.60 -16.99 -7.49
C LEU A 180 -1.62 -16.05 -8.20
N VAL A 181 -0.45 -15.78 -7.60
CA VAL A 181 0.58 -14.91 -8.19
C VAL A 181 1.23 -15.58 -9.37
N LEU A 182 1.53 -16.88 -9.27
CA LEU A 182 2.06 -17.64 -10.39
C LEU A 182 1.09 -17.63 -11.59
N LYS A 183 -0.22 -17.79 -11.34
CA LYS A 183 -1.26 -17.71 -12.38
C LYS A 183 -1.34 -16.30 -12.98
N ALA A 184 -1.36 -15.27 -12.15
CA ALA A 184 -1.47 -13.88 -12.61
C ALA A 184 -0.23 -13.42 -13.41
N ARG A 185 0.99 -13.82 -13.01
CA ARG A 185 2.22 -13.57 -13.76
C ARG A 185 2.20 -14.22 -15.13
N LYS A 186 1.77 -15.49 -15.22
CA LYS A 186 1.63 -16.20 -16.50
C LYS A 186 0.65 -15.47 -17.43
N ILE A 187 -0.51 -15.05 -16.92
CA ILE A 187 -1.50 -14.28 -17.70
C ILE A 187 -0.90 -12.97 -18.20
N LEU A 188 -0.21 -12.21 -17.35
CA LEU A 188 0.41 -10.94 -17.73
C LEU A 188 1.55 -11.12 -18.74
N GLN A 189 2.34 -12.19 -18.61
CA GLN A 189 3.39 -12.54 -19.56
C GLN A 189 2.79 -12.86 -20.94
N ILE A 190 1.71 -13.65 -20.99
CA ILE A 190 0.99 -13.94 -22.23
C ILE A 190 0.43 -12.64 -22.84
N GLN A 191 -0.22 -11.78 -22.05
CA GLN A 191 -0.72 -10.49 -22.52
C GLN A 191 0.39 -9.61 -23.09
N ARG A 192 1.56 -9.57 -22.45
CA ARG A 192 2.72 -8.81 -22.93
C ARG A 192 3.24 -9.37 -24.25
N LEU A 193 3.32 -10.70 -24.40
CA LEU A 193 3.74 -11.36 -25.64
C LEU A 193 2.78 -11.09 -26.81
N LEU A 194 1.47 -11.02 -26.52
CA LEU A 194 0.45 -10.67 -27.51
C LEU A 194 0.56 -9.21 -27.96
N LEU A 195 0.71 -8.29 -27.02
CA LEU A 195 0.79 -6.85 -27.29
C LEU A 195 2.10 -6.44 -27.98
N THR A 196 3.19 -7.17 -27.73
CA THR A 196 4.50 -6.88 -28.35
C THR A 196 4.67 -7.51 -29.73
N GLY A 197 3.65 -8.20 -30.26
CA GLY A 197 3.68 -8.78 -31.60
C GLY A 197 4.68 -9.94 -31.76
N HIS A 198 5.24 -10.47 -30.67
CA HIS A 198 6.17 -11.60 -30.70
C HIS A 198 5.50 -12.96 -30.99
N PHE A 199 4.24 -12.97 -31.43
CA PHE A 199 3.67 -14.10 -32.15
C PHE A 199 4.04 -13.99 -33.63
N LYS A 200 5.24 -14.48 -34.00
CA LYS A 200 5.46 -14.89 -35.39
C LYS A 200 4.42 -15.96 -35.72
N ARG A 201 3.59 -15.72 -36.75
CA ARG A 201 2.74 -16.75 -37.35
C ARG A 201 3.63 -17.97 -37.62
N ALA A 202 3.25 -19.13 -37.08
CA ALA A 202 3.82 -20.40 -37.50
C ALA A 202 3.52 -20.57 -39.00
N GLY A 203 4.54 -20.34 -39.80
CA GLY A 203 4.49 -20.38 -41.25
C GLY A 203 5.93 -20.36 -41.72
N THR A 204 6.39 -21.53 -42.16
CA THR A 204 7.76 -21.92 -42.51
C THR A 204 8.59 -22.43 -41.34
N GLU A 205 9.14 -23.62 -41.61
CA GLU A 205 9.68 -24.60 -40.67
C GLU A 205 11.00 -24.12 -40.06
N ASN A 206 11.30 -24.68 -38.89
CA ASN A 206 12.54 -24.54 -38.12
C ASN A 206 12.74 -23.19 -37.41
N ASP A 207 12.14 -23.04 -36.22
CA ASP A 207 12.82 -22.52 -35.03
C ASP A 207 12.02 -22.78 -33.75
N SER A 208 12.75 -23.06 -32.67
CA SER A 208 12.35 -23.84 -31.50
C SER A 208 11.47 -23.15 -30.45
N CYS A 209 10.54 -23.95 -29.90
CA CYS A 209 9.99 -23.99 -28.52
C CYS A 209 8.96 -22.97 -27.99
N LEU A 210 8.49 -21.97 -28.74
CA LEU A 210 7.35 -21.14 -28.28
C LEU A 210 6.19 -20.99 -29.29
N ALA A 211 6.24 -21.71 -30.41
CA ALA A 211 5.31 -21.53 -31.53
C ALA A 211 4.04 -22.41 -31.53
N SER A 212 3.73 -23.15 -30.46
CA SER A 212 2.66 -24.16 -30.50
C SER A 212 1.68 -24.07 -29.33
N LEU A 213 1.03 -22.93 -29.13
CA LEU A 213 -0.26 -22.94 -28.42
C LEU A 213 -1.36 -22.92 -29.48
N PRO A 214 -2.12 -24.02 -29.65
CA PRO A 214 -3.24 -24.06 -30.59
C PRO A 214 -4.23 -22.93 -30.30
N LEU A 215 -4.84 -22.38 -31.35
CA LEU A 215 -5.84 -21.30 -31.26
C LEU A 215 -6.95 -21.64 -30.24
N GLU A 216 -7.29 -22.91 -30.07
CA GLU A 216 -8.23 -23.40 -29.06
C GLU A 216 -7.76 -23.17 -27.62
N MET A 217 -6.47 -23.34 -27.34
CA MET A 217 -5.92 -23.09 -26.01
C MET A 217 -5.80 -21.58 -25.75
N PHE A 218 -5.53 -20.80 -26.80
CA PHE A 218 -5.64 -19.34 -26.73
C PHE A 218 -7.08 -18.90 -26.43
N GLN A 219 -8.07 -19.45 -27.12
CA GLN A 219 -9.48 -19.16 -26.93
C GLN A 219 -9.97 -19.61 -25.54
N LYS A 220 -9.50 -20.77 -25.07
CA LYS A 220 -9.80 -21.29 -23.73
C LYS A 220 -9.20 -20.41 -22.63
N ILE A 221 -7.95 -19.99 -22.78
CA ILE A 221 -7.30 -19.05 -21.85
C ILE A 221 -7.98 -17.68 -21.94
N TYR A 222 -8.31 -17.18 -23.13
CA TYR A 222 -9.02 -15.90 -23.30
C TYR A 222 -10.42 -15.92 -22.67
N ASN A 223 -11.15 -17.03 -22.81
CA ASN A 223 -12.47 -17.22 -22.21
C ASN A 223 -12.39 -17.40 -20.69
N GLU A 224 -11.37 -18.10 -20.17
CA GLU A 224 -11.07 -18.17 -18.74
C GLU A 224 -10.55 -16.83 -18.17
N VAL A 225 -9.97 -15.96 -19.00
CA VAL A 225 -9.50 -14.62 -18.60
C VAL A 225 -10.64 -13.59 -18.67
N SER A 226 -11.61 -13.78 -19.56
CA SER A 226 -12.75 -12.87 -19.76
C SER A 226 -13.93 -13.16 -18.81
N SER A 227 -13.96 -14.33 -18.17
CA SER A 227 -14.99 -14.71 -17.18
C SER A 227 -14.67 -14.30 -15.73
N TYR A 228 -13.58 -13.54 -15.49
CA TYR A 228 -13.19 -12.96 -14.19
C TYR A 228 -12.77 -11.49 -14.28
#